data_AF-A0A2T6B330-F1
#
_entry.id   AF-A0A2T6B330-F1
#
_cell.length_a   1.000
_cell.length_b   1.000
_cell.length_c   1.000
_cell.angle_alpha   90.00
_cell.angle_beta   90.00
_cell.angle_gamma   90.00
#
_symmetry.space_group_name_H-M   'P 1'
#
loop_
_entity.id
_entity.type
_entity.pdbx_description
1 polymer ?
#
loop_
_entity_poly.entity_id
_entity_poly.type
_entity_poly.pdbx_seq_one_letter_code
_entity_poly.pdbx_strand_id
1 'polypeptide(L)'
;MDMKRRIALAAALLAVGLGAGHFVQNRAAEEKLAAQREAAVKVKSTSVVPLAAESDPAPIILTRPAAEVPAAPMLTPQPDSTPAKIAPPAMPQDTAPTQAEACPVTLDLAAKDHAMLGLTLLAPCQPDARVVIKQGGLAVTGKTSTTGALFLDLPAMTTDGTVTVKLADGTRVEATRPMPEVAGLRRFAVQWLDADAFQLQAFENGADYGQPGHVSANAPHTPVPGKPLTGGFLSLLGDDSVDLAMLAEVYTFPANGMPDVVVEAAVTDATCGRELLGETVASFGGQSDSSELTLAMPDCAAKGDILVLKNLVSGTKLATR
;
A
#
# COMPACT_ATOMS: atom_id res chain seq x y z
N MET A 1 0.52 -2.90 -72.72
CA MET A 1 -0.26 -2.17 -71.71
C MET A 1 0.71 -1.39 -70.84
N ASP A 2 0.71 -0.06 -70.95
CA ASP A 2 1.71 0.82 -70.35
C ASP A 2 1.83 0.70 -68.83
N MET A 3 3.07 0.59 -68.35
CA MET A 3 3.47 0.55 -66.94
C MET A 3 2.79 1.67 -66.12
N LYS A 4 2.66 2.86 -66.74
CA LYS A 4 2.00 4.04 -66.16
C LYS A 4 0.55 3.78 -65.76
N ARG A 5 -0.18 2.97 -66.55
CA ARG A 5 -1.60 2.64 -66.29
C ARG A 5 -1.76 1.67 -65.11
N ARG A 6 -0.79 0.75 -64.92
CA ARG A 6 -0.78 -0.18 -63.79
C ARG A 6 -0.47 0.53 -62.48
N ILE A 7 0.49 1.44 -62.48
CA ILE A 7 0.84 2.24 -61.29
C ILE A 7 -0.34 3.15 -60.90
N ALA A 8 -0.99 3.80 -61.87
CA ALA A 8 -2.17 4.62 -61.60
C ALA A 8 -3.34 3.81 -60.99
N LEU A 9 -3.58 2.59 -61.46
CA LEU A 9 -4.60 1.69 -60.91
C LEU A 9 -4.27 1.24 -59.48
N ALA A 10 -3.01 0.91 -59.20
CA ALA A 10 -2.59 0.50 -57.86
C ALA A 10 -2.73 1.64 -56.84
N ALA A 11 -2.33 2.86 -57.22
CA ALA A 11 -2.47 4.05 -56.37
C ALA A 11 -3.93 4.39 -56.07
N ALA A 12 -4.82 4.25 -57.07
CA ALA A 12 -6.24 4.49 -56.89
C ALA A 12 -6.89 3.49 -55.91
N LEU A 13 -6.54 2.20 -56.00
CA LEU A 13 -7.06 1.18 -55.08
C LEU A 13 -6.59 1.39 -53.64
N LEU A 14 -5.33 1.78 -53.46
CA LEU A 14 -4.77 2.10 -52.14
C LEU A 14 -5.46 3.32 -51.51
N ALA A 15 -5.70 4.38 -52.29
CA ALA A 15 -6.39 5.58 -51.81
C ALA A 15 -7.84 5.29 -51.39
N VAL A 16 -8.56 4.45 -52.15
CA VAL A 16 -9.92 4.03 -51.79
C VAL A 16 -9.93 3.16 -50.54
N GLY A 17 -8.98 2.23 -50.39
CA GLY A 17 -8.85 1.39 -49.20
C GLY A 17 -8.57 2.20 -47.93
N LEU A 18 -7.62 3.15 -48.00
CA LEU A 18 -7.30 4.04 -46.88
C LEU A 18 -8.47 4.98 -46.56
N GLY A 19 -9.15 5.53 -47.57
CA GLY A 19 -10.31 6.40 -47.37
C GLY A 19 -11.48 5.69 -46.70
N ALA A 20 -11.79 4.46 -47.11
CA ALA A 20 -12.85 3.66 -46.49
C ALA A 20 -12.50 3.26 -45.05
N GLY A 21 -11.24 2.87 -44.79
CA GLY A 21 -10.78 2.54 -43.44
C GLY A 21 -10.86 3.73 -42.48
N HIS A 22 -10.39 4.90 -42.92
CA HIS A 22 -10.44 6.12 -42.11
C HIS A 22 -11.88 6.60 -41.85
N PHE A 23 -12.78 6.43 -42.82
CA PHE A 23 -14.19 6.79 -42.65
C PHE A 23 -14.90 5.89 -41.62
N VAL A 24 -14.64 4.58 -41.64
CA VAL A 24 -15.21 3.63 -40.67
C VAL A 24 -14.66 3.88 -39.27
N GLN A 25 -13.36 4.12 -39.13
CA GLN A 25 -12.75 4.43 -37.83
C GLN A 25 -13.31 5.73 -37.21
N ASN A 26 -13.51 6.76 -38.03
CA ASN A 26 -14.04 8.03 -37.53
C ASN A 26 -15.52 7.92 -37.11
N ARG A 27 -16.32 7.14 -37.84
CA ARG A 27 -17.72 6.86 -37.46
C ARG A 27 -17.83 6.06 -36.17
N ALA A 28 -17.00 5.05 -35.99
CA ALA A 28 -16.98 4.27 -34.75
C ALA A 28 -16.57 5.12 -33.53
N ALA A 29 -15.69 6.10 -33.71
CA ALA A 29 -15.31 7.05 -32.66
C ALA A 29 -16.47 8.01 -32.30
N GLU A 30 -17.18 8.54 -33.30
CA GLU A 30 -18.36 9.38 -33.09
C GLU A 30 -19.51 8.62 -32.39
N GLU A 31 -19.75 7.37 -32.77
CA GLU A 31 -20.80 6.52 -32.18
C GLU A 31 -20.48 6.13 -30.72
N LYS A 32 -19.21 5.83 -30.42
CA LYS A 32 -18.76 5.63 -29.02
C LYS A 32 -18.93 6.89 -28.18
N LEU A 33 -18.62 8.07 -28.73
CA LEU A 33 -18.76 9.33 -28.01
C LEU A 33 -20.23 9.69 -27.76
N ALA A 34 -21.12 9.38 -28.71
CA ALA A 34 -22.56 9.54 -28.56
C ALA A 34 -23.13 8.60 -27.48
N ALA A 35 -22.74 7.31 -27.49
CA ALA A 35 -23.16 6.34 -26.48
C ALA A 35 -22.68 6.72 -25.06
N GLN A 36 -21.47 7.28 -24.93
CA GLN A 36 -20.94 7.78 -23.65
C GLN A 36 -21.69 9.02 -23.14
N ARG A 37 -22.11 9.93 -24.05
CA ARG A 37 -22.94 11.08 -23.68
C ARG A 37 -24.34 10.67 -23.22
N GLU A 38 -24.91 9.64 -23.83
CA GLU A 38 -26.22 9.12 -23.45
C GLU A 38 -26.18 8.41 -22.08
N ALA A 39 -25.08 7.72 -21.78
CA ALA A 39 -24.84 7.12 -20.45
C ALA A 39 -24.63 8.18 -19.36
N ALA A 40 -23.99 9.32 -19.66
CA ALA A 40 -23.75 10.39 -18.70
C ALA A 40 -25.02 11.19 -18.31
N VAL A 41 -26.07 11.18 -19.14
CA VAL A 41 -27.31 11.96 -18.89
C VAL A 41 -28.29 11.22 -17.96
N LYS A 42 -28.08 9.92 -17.67
CA LYS A 42 -29.06 9.10 -16.93
C LYS A 42 -28.84 8.98 -15.42
N VAL A 43 -27.82 9.62 -14.85
CA VAL A 43 -27.60 9.62 -13.39
C VAL A 43 -28.28 10.84 -12.78
N LYS A 44 -29.60 10.72 -12.55
CA LYS A 44 -30.36 11.68 -11.76
C LYS A 44 -30.08 11.40 -10.28
N SER A 45 -29.32 12.28 -9.65
CA SER A 45 -28.99 12.25 -8.23
C SER A 45 -30.26 12.24 -7.38
N THR A 46 -30.46 11.15 -6.64
CA THR A 46 -31.44 11.09 -5.55
C THR A 46 -30.79 11.71 -4.32
N SER A 47 -31.40 12.79 -3.83
CA SER A 47 -31.02 13.47 -2.60
C SER A 47 -31.14 12.49 -1.42
N VAL A 48 -30.02 12.22 -0.77
CA VAL A 48 -30.00 11.51 0.52
C VAL A 48 -30.23 12.54 1.61
N VAL A 49 -31.36 12.42 2.29
CA VAL A 49 -31.70 13.18 3.50
C VAL A 49 -30.82 12.69 4.65
N PRO A 50 -30.06 13.56 5.34
CA PRO A 50 -29.36 13.15 6.54
C PRO A 50 -30.39 12.88 7.64
N LEU A 51 -30.42 11.64 8.13
CA LEU A 51 -31.19 11.27 9.31
C LEU A 51 -30.45 11.83 10.53
N ALA A 52 -30.88 13.01 10.98
CA ALA A 52 -30.45 13.58 12.25
C ALA A 52 -30.96 12.69 13.40
N ALA A 53 -30.03 12.12 14.17
CA ALA A 53 -30.31 11.60 15.49
C ALA A 53 -29.79 12.63 16.50
N GLU A 54 -30.69 13.44 17.04
CA GLU A 54 -30.47 14.26 18.23
C GLU A 54 -31.11 13.59 19.46
N SER A 55 -30.56 13.95 20.62
CA SER A 55 -30.98 13.64 22.00
C SER A 55 -30.48 12.29 22.54
N ASP A 56 -29.74 12.17 23.65
CA ASP A 56 -29.58 13.03 24.83
C ASP A 56 -28.37 12.52 25.67
N PRO A 57 -27.55 13.36 26.33
CA PRO A 57 -26.47 12.89 27.19
C PRO A 57 -26.95 12.73 28.64
N ALA A 58 -27.18 11.50 29.10
CA ALA A 58 -27.30 11.20 30.52
C ALA A 58 -25.90 10.99 31.13
N PRO A 59 -25.55 11.68 32.24
CA PRO A 59 -24.26 11.47 32.89
C PRO A 59 -24.28 10.17 33.70
N ILE A 60 -23.43 9.21 33.33
CA ILE A 60 -23.15 8.04 34.17
C ILE A 60 -22.23 8.48 35.30
N ILE A 61 -22.81 8.70 36.48
CA ILE A 61 -22.08 8.90 37.73
C ILE A 61 -21.66 7.52 38.25
N LEU A 62 -20.38 7.17 38.08
CA LEU A 62 -19.78 6.03 38.76
C LEU A 62 -19.48 6.43 40.22
N THR A 63 -20.42 6.10 41.10
CA THR A 63 -20.25 6.23 42.55
C THR A 63 -19.35 5.10 43.05
N ARG A 64 -18.15 5.45 43.51
CA ARG A 64 -17.20 4.53 44.16
C ARG A 64 -17.46 4.58 45.67
N PRO A 65 -17.84 3.49 46.36
CA PRO A 65 -17.95 3.52 47.80
C PRO A 65 -16.54 3.56 48.41
N ALA A 66 -16.28 4.59 49.22
CA ALA A 66 -15.18 4.62 50.15
C ALA A 66 -15.47 3.63 51.29
N ALA A 67 -14.56 2.69 51.52
CA ALA A 67 -14.56 1.88 52.74
C ALA A 67 -13.51 2.47 53.68
N GLU A 68 -14.00 2.96 54.81
CA GLU A 68 -13.27 3.59 55.90
C GLU A 68 -12.95 2.54 56.98
N VAL A 69 -11.66 2.46 57.31
CA VAL A 69 -10.92 2.11 58.56
C VAL A 69 -11.66 1.40 59.73
N PRO A 70 -10.94 0.57 60.52
CA PRO A 70 -10.40 1.13 61.77
C PRO A 70 -8.95 0.70 62.09
N ALA A 71 -8.30 1.56 62.87
CA ALA A 71 -6.91 1.48 63.29
C ALA A 71 -6.75 0.93 64.72
N ALA A 72 -5.52 0.46 64.99
CA ALA A 72 -4.80 0.38 66.28
C ALA A 72 -5.19 -0.72 67.30
N PRO A 73 -4.26 -1.15 68.21
CA PRO A 73 -3.11 -0.39 68.71
C PRO A 73 -1.74 -1.10 68.75
N MET A 74 -0.72 -0.27 69.00
CA MET A 74 0.69 -0.58 69.23
C MET A 74 0.93 -1.26 70.58
N LEU A 75 1.99 -2.08 70.69
CA LEU A 75 2.79 -2.32 71.90
C LEU A 75 4.20 -2.83 71.50
N THR A 76 5.24 -2.18 72.00
CA THR A 76 6.65 -2.61 72.09
C THR A 76 6.97 -2.87 73.59
N PRO A 77 8.19 -3.30 74.07
CA PRO A 77 9.37 -3.98 73.48
C PRO A 77 9.97 -5.18 74.33
N GLN A 78 10.74 -6.10 73.68
CA GLN A 78 12.03 -6.75 74.12
C GLN A 78 12.09 -7.62 75.42
N PRO A 79 13.15 -8.41 75.81
CA PRO A 79 14.34 -9.02 75.14
C PRO A 79 14.54 -10.57 75.31
N ASP A 80 15.59 -11.07 74.65
CA ASP A 80 16.56 -12.12 75.03
C ASP A 80 16.34 -13.65 74.87
N SER A 81 17.42 -14.23 74.32
CA SER A 81 18.04 -15.56 74.56
C SER A 81 17.78 -16.77 73.63
N THR A 82 18.84 -17.07 72.88
CA THR A 82 19.30 -18.25 72.12
C THR A 82 19.19 -19.59 72.92
N PRO A 83 19.38 -20.83 72.36
CA PRO A 83 20.15 -21.19 71.15
C PRO A 83 19.68 -22.37 70.23
N ALA A 84 20.32 -22.40 69.05
CA ALA A 84 20.75 -23.57 68.26
C ALA A 84 19.71 -24.61 67.78
N LYS A 85 19.34 -24.50 66.49
CA LYS A 85 18.89 -25.63 65.68
C LYS A 85 19.80 -25.78 64.47
N ILE A 86 20.33 -26.98 64.33
CA ILE A 86 21.30 -27.45 63.33
C ILE A 86 20.76 -27.21 61.91
N ALA A 87 21.55 -26.54 61.08
CA ALA A 87 21.29 -26.34 59.66
C ALA A 87 21.68 -27.61 58.85
N PRO A 88 20.84 -28.10 57.93
CA PRO A 88 21.29 -28.96 56.84
C PRO A 88 22.15 -28.14 55.86
N PRO A 89 23.11 -28.75 55.14
CA PRO A 89 23.95 -28.02 54.20
C PRO A 89 23.08 -27.41 53.09
N ALA A 90 23.05 -26.08 53.05
CA ALA A 90 22.54 -25.34 51.92
C ALA A 90 23.46 -25.63 50.72
N MET A 91 22.92 -26.30 49.71
CA MET A 91 23.51 -26.27 48.38
C MET A 91 23.61 -24.79 47.97
N PRO A 92 24.76 -24.34 47.42
CA PRO A 92 24.81 -23.01 46.82
C PRO A 92 23.81 -23.00 45.66
N GLN A 93 22.65 -22.39 45.88
CA GLN A 93 21.84 -21.91 44.79
C GLN A 93 22.58 -20.69 44.25
N ASP A 94 23.48 -20.92 43.29
CA ASP A 94 23.81 -19.92 42.28
C ASP A 94 22.51 -19.59 41.54
N THR A 95 21.68 -18.77 42.17
CA THR A 95 20.72 -17.93 41.46
C THR A 95 21.56 -16.81 40.90
N ALA A 96 22.27 -17.11 39.80
CA ALA A 96 22.64 -16.08 38.86
C ALA A 96 21.36 -15.29 38.57
N PRO A 97 21.34 -13.96 38.74
CA PRO A 97 20.19 -13.19 38.28
C PRO A 97 20.08 -13.50 36.79
N THR A 98 18.98 -14.16 36.40
CA THR A 98 18.55 -14.18 35.02
C THR A 98 18.44 -12.71 34.65
N GLN A 99 19.43 -12.18 33.93
CA GLN A 99 19.32 -10.86 33.35
C GLN A 99 18.01 -10.91 32.57
N ALA A 100 17.03 -10.10 32.97
CA ALA A 100 15.86 -9.89 32.15
C ALA A 100 16.40 -9.51 30.78
N GLU A 101 16.21 -10.40 29.79
CA GLU A 101 16.66 -10.14 28.44
C GLU A 101 15.96 -8.86 28.01
N ALA A 102 16.72 -7.78 27.93
CA ALA A 102 16.23 -6.56 27.35
C ALA A 102 15.83 -6.92 25.93
N CYS A 103 14.59 -6.60 25.56
CA CYS A 103 14.05 -6.79 24.22
C CYS A 103 14.08 -5.45 23.48
N PRO A 104 15.26 -4.86 23.15
CA PRO A 104 15.29 -3.59 22.45
C PRO A 104 14.70 -3.79 21.05
N VAL A 105 13.73 -2.96 20.70
CA VAL A 105 13.27 -2.84 19.32
C VAL A 105 14.03 -1.69 18.67
N THR A 106 14.78 -1.98 17.61
CA THR A 106 15.54 -0.98 16.86
C THR A 106 15.08 -0.95 15.41
N LEU A 107 14.97 0.26 14.86
CA LEU A 107 14.62 0.49 13.47
C LEU A 107 15.68 1.40 12.84
N ASP A 108 16.38 0.85 11.85
CA ASP A 108 17.36 1.56 11.05
C ASP A 108 16.89 1.65 9.60
N LEU A 109 17.26 2.76 8.96
CA LEU A 109 16.90 3.05 7.57
C LEU A 109 18.16 3.50 6.83
N ALA A 110 18.32 3.03 5.59
CA ALA A 110 19.39 3.42 4.68
C ALA A 110 18.81 3.90 3.34
N ALA A 111 19.37 4.98 2.79
CA ALA A 111 19.03 5.41 1.44
C ALA A 111 19.68 4.45 0.42
N LYS A 112 18.91 4.06 -0.59
CA LYS A 112 19.34 3.23 -1.72
C LYS A 112 19.02 3.94 -3.04
N ASP A 113 19.59 3.42 -4.13
CA ASP A 113 19.34 3.91 -5.48
C ASP A 113 17.84 4.02 -5.77
N HIS A 114 17.49 4.94 -6.69
CA HIS A 114 16.11 5.18 -7.09
C HIS A 114 15.20 5.61 -5.94
N ALA A 115 15.75 6.30 -4.93
CA ALA A 115 15.06 6.79 -3.76
C ALA A 115 14.26 5.69 -3.01
N MET A 116 14.90 4.54 -2.81
CA MET A 116 14.38 3.44 -2.01
C MET A 116 14.97 3.53 -0.58
N LEU A 117 14.18 3.18 0.42
CA LEU A 117 14.59 3.05 1.82
C LEU A 117 14.85 1.58 2.14
N GLY A 118 16.10 1.21 2.42
CA GLY A 118 16.42 -0.08 3.00
C GLY A 118 16.14 -0.05 4.50
N LEU A 119 15.16 -0.83 4.94
CA LEU A 119 14.72 -0.93 6.32
C LEU A 119 15.33 -2.16 7.00
N THR A 120 15.86 -1.95 8.21
CA THR A 120 16.31 -3.02 9.12
C THR A 120 15.59 -2.85 10.45
N LEU A 121 14.70 -3.77 10.78
CA LEU A 121 14.04 -3.86 12.08
C LEU A 121 14.60 -5.04 12.85
N LEU A 122 15.00 -4.81 14.10
CA LEU A 122 15.38 -5.86 15.05
C LEU A 122 14.44 -5.80 16.25
N ALA A 123 13.75 -6.91 16.53
CA ALA A 123 12.81 -7.07 17.62
C ALA A 123 12.92 -8.50 18.18
N PRO A 124 13.99 -8.84 18.93
CA PRO A 124 14.35 -10.22 19.25
C PRO A 124 13.28 -11.00 20.03
N CYS A 125 12.39 -10.30 20.72
CA CYS A 125 11.28 -10.90 21.49
C CYS A 125 9.96 -10.99 20.70
N GLN A 126 10.00 -10.70 19.40
CA GLN A 126 8.87 -10.76 18.49
C GLN A 126 9.22 -11.62 17.27
N PRO A 127 9.49 -12.93 17.44
CA PRO A 127 9.73 -13.84 16.33
C PRO A 127 8.44 -14.14 15.55
N ASP A 128 8.54 -14.29 14.23
CA ASP A 128 7.40 -14.63 13.34
C ASP A 128 6.18 -13.69 13.50
N ALA A 129 6.45 -12.45 13.91
CA ALA A 129 5.44 -11.48 14.27
C ALA A 129 5.04 -10.64 13.05
N ARG A 130 3.74 -10.39 12.93
CA ARG A 130 3.20 -9.42 11.98
C ARG A 130 3.65 -8.01 12.34
N VAL A 131 4.11 -7.28 11.34
CA VAL A 131 4.57 -5.90 11.44
C VAL A 131 3.82 -5.05 10.42
N VAL A 132 3.34 -3.87 10.82
CA VAL A 132 2.78 -2.87 9.90
C VAL A 132 3.79 -1.76 9.71
N ILE A 133 4.16 -1.49 8.46
CA ILE A 133 5.10 -0.44 8.07
C ILE A 133 4.34 0.65 7.33
N LYS A 134 4.53 1.91 7.73
CA LYS A 134 3.90 3.08 7.10
C LYS A 134 4.94 4.09 6.62
N GLN A 135 4.76 4.62 5.42
CA GLN A 135 5.61 5.67 4.85
C GLN A 135 4.84 6.43 3.76
N GLY A 136 4.67 7.75 3.93
CA GLY A 136 4.14 8.65 2.88
C GLY A 136 2.87 8.16 2.18
N GLY A 137 1.87 7.71 2.95
CA GLY A 137 0.61 7.14 2.45
C GLY A 137 0.63 5.62 2.25
N LEU A 138 1.79 5.00 2.04
CA LEU A 138 1.90 3.54 2.00
C LEU A 138 1.67 2.94 3.38
N ALA A 139 0.96 1.81 3.42
CA ALA A 139 0.82 0.97 4.59
C ALA A 139 0.86 -0.50 4.17
N VAL A 140 1.95 -1.20 4.54
CA VAL A 140 2.19 -2.59 4.13
C VAL A 140 2.53 -3.47 5.33
N THR A 141 2.27 -4.78 5.22
CA THR A 141 2.65 -5.74 6.25
C THR A 141 3.98 -6.42 5.94
N GLY A 142 4.70 -6.79 6.98
CA GLY A 142 5.81 -7.73 6.91
C GLY A 142 5.71 -8.76 8.04
N LYS A 143 6.58 -9.75 8.00
CA LYS A 143 6.74 -10.74 9.07
C LYS A 143 8.19 -10.75 9.53
N THR A 144 8.42 -10.60 10.83
CA THR A 144 9.76 -10.80 11.38
C THR A 144 10.17 -12.26 11.24
N SER A 145 11.47 -12.52 11.17
CA SER A 145 12.03 -13.86 11.17
C SER A 145 11.84 -14.54 12.53
N THR A 146 12.25 -15.80 12.60
CA THR A 146 12.36 -16.57 13.87
C THR A 146 13.29 -15.94 14.91
N THR A 147 14.13 -14.99 14.51
CA THR A 147 15.02 -14.21 15.41
C THR A 147 14.51 -12.79 15.66
N GLY A 148 13.31 -12.46 15.18
CA GLY A 148 12.74 -11.12 15.32
C GLY A 148 13.33 -10.06 14.38
N ALA A 149 14.00 -10.46 13.30
CA ALA A 149 14.58 -9.51 12.33
C ALA A 149 13.67 -9.35 11.10
N LEU A 150 13.59 -8.14 10.54
CA LEU A 150 12.90 -7.86 9.28
C LEU A 150 13.75 -6.91 8.43
N PHE A 151 13.97 -7.31 7.17
CA PHE A 151 14.65 -6.52 6.16
C PHE A 151 13.75 -6.34 4.95
N LEU A 152 13.56 -5.11 4.49
CA LEU A 152 12.76 -4.81 3.31
C LEU A 152 13.24 -3.53 2.62
N ASP A 153 12.96 -3.42 1.33
CA ASP A 153 13.13 -2.18 0.59
C ASP A 153 11.77 -1.52 0.38
N LEU A 154 11.66 -0.23 0.72
CA LEU A 154 10.43 0.54 0.63
C LEU A 154 10.63 1.76 -0.28
N PRO A 155 9.80 1.99 -1.32
CA PRO A 155 9.86 3.23 -2.09
C PRO A 155 9.52 4.42 -1.20
N ALA A 156 10.38 5.45 -1.17
CA ALA A 156 10.09 6.65 -0.41
C ALA A 156 9.05 7.52 -1.15
N MET A 157 7.87 7.72 -0.61
CA MET A 157 6.81 8.53 -1.22
C MET A 157 6.91 10.03 -0.88
N THR A 158 7.74 10.40 0.09
CA THR A 158 7.91 11.77 0.56
C THR A 158 9.37 12.09 0.84
N THR A 159 9.75 13.37 0.81
CA THR A 159 11.15 13.81 0.99
C THR A 159 11.66 13.73 2.42
N ASP A 160 10.78 13.71 3.42
CA ASP A 160 11.18 13.53 4.82
C ASP A 160 11.62 12.08 5.09
N GLY A 161 11.05 11.11 4.36
CA GLY A 161 11.36 9.68 4.47
C GLY A 161 11.17 9.11 5.88
N THR A 162 10.15 9.60 6.61
CA THR A 162 9.75 9.04 7.90
C THR A 162 9.05 7.70 7.70
N VAL A 163 9.52 6.68 8.40
CA VAL A 163 8.92 5.34 8.44
C VAL A 163 8.49 5.03 9.86
N THR A 164 7.21 4.71 10.03
CA THR A 164 6.67 4.21 11.29
C THR A 164 6.43 2.70 11.19
N VAL A 165 6.88 1.96 12.18
CA VAL A 165 6.69 0.53 12.30
C VAL A 165 5.87 0.22 13.55
N LYS A 166 4.84 -0.62 13.41
CA LYS A 166 4.02 -1.12 14.52
C LYS A 166 4.07 -2.65 14.57
N LEU A 167 4.45 -3.20 15.72
CA LEU A 167 4.47 -4.63 15.98
C LEU A 167 3.12 -5.12 16.55
N ALA A 168 2.93 -6.44 16.59
CA ALA A 168 1.70 -7.09 17.03
C ALA A 168 1.33 -6.78 18.50
N ASP A 169 2.32 -6.61 19.37
CA ASP A 169 2.14 -6.21 20.78
C ASP A 169 1.74 -4.73 20.97
N GLY A 170 1.66 -3.97 19.88
CA GLY A 170 1.38 -2.54 19.89
C GLY A 170 2.61 -1.66 20.02
N THR A 171 3.82 -2.22 20.19
CA THR A 171 5.08 -1.47 20.17
C THR A 171 5.20 -0.71 18.87
N ARG A 172 5.55 0.58 18.96
CA ARG A 172 5.74 1.46 17.81
C ARG A 172 7.13 2.06 17.86
N VAL A 173 7.84 1.95 16.75
CA VAL A 173 9.14 2.60 16.54
C VAL A 173 9.08 3.41 15.26
N GLU A 174 9.86 4.48 15.20
CA GLU A 174 9.92 5.39 14.08
C GLU A 174 11.37 5.73 13.78
N ALA A 175 11.69 5.86 12.50
CA ALA A 175 12.97 6.31 12.02
C ALA A 175 12.74 7.23 10.81
N THR A 176 13.61 8.21 10.64
CA THR A 176 13.52 9.19 9.55
C THR A 176 14.82 9.20 8.79
N ARG A 177 14.74 9.17 7.46
CA ARG A 177 15.88 9.42 6.57
C ARG A 177 15.45 10.39 5.47
N PRO A 178 16.04 11.58 5.38
CA PRO A 178 15.74 12.50 4.28
C PRO A 178 15.99 11.84 2.91
N MET A 179 15.01 11.96 2.01
CA MET A 179 15.02 11.41 0.65
C MET A 179 14.69 12.50 -0.39
N PRO A 180 15.54 13.54 -0.54
CA PRO A 180 15.29 14.62 -1.50
C PRO A 180 15.17 14.14 -2.95
N GLU A 181 15.76 12.99 -3.28
CA GLU A 181 15.76 12.38 -4.61
C GLU A 181 14.36 11.98 -5.09
N VAL A 182 13.40 11.79 -4.17
CA VAL A 182 11.99 11.51 -4.50
C VAL A 182 11.39 12.62 -5.36
N ALA A 183 11.85 13.87 -5.21
CA ALA A 183 11.37 14.99 -6.02
C ALA A 183 11.70 14.84 -7.53
N GLY A 184 12.72 14.05 -7.88
CA GLY A 184 13.08 13.72 -9.26
C GLY A 184 12.33 12.53 -9.85
N LEU A 185 11.44 11.91 -9.09
CA LEU A 185 10.70 10.71 -9.45
C LEU A 185 9.20 10.95 -9.39
N ARG A 186 8.46 10.08 -10.07
CA ARG A 186 7.02 9.93 -9.92
C ARG A 186 6.72 8.52 -9.46
N ARG A 187 5.78 8.40 -8.53
CA ARG A 187 5.28 7.13 -8.07
C ARG A 187 3.77 7.10 -8.09
N PHE A 188 3.21 5.98 -8.48
CA PHE A 188 1.81 5.68 -8.30
C PHE A 188 1.72 4.29 -7.66
N ALA A 189 0.94 4.20 -6.61
CA ALA A 189 0.71 2.97 -5.89
C ALA A 189 -0.77 2.66 -5.82
N VAL A 190 -1.08 1.37 -5.79
CA VAL A 190 -2.35 0.84 -5.31
C VAL A 190 -2.04 -0.10 -4.15
N GLN A 191 -2.79 0.04 -3.05
CA GLN A 191 -2.67 -0.80 -1.87
C GLN A 191 -4.04 -1.33 -1.44
N TRP A 192 -4.04 -2.52 -0.84
CA TRP A 192 -5.28 -3.22 -0.46
C TRP A 192 -5.05 -4.14 0.73
N LEU A 193 -6.15 -4.72 1.21
CA LEU A 193 -6.15 -5.66 2.31
C LEU A 193 -6.47 -7.07 1.80
N ASP A 194 -5.62 -8.02 2.15
CA ASP A 194 -5.85 -9.46 1.99
C ASP A 194 -6.28 -9.80 0.54
N ALA A 195 -7.44 -10.43 0.37
CA ALA A 195 -7.93 -10.90 -0.91
C ALA A 195 -8.54 -9.81 -1.81
N ASP A 196 -8.60 -8.54 -1.38
CA ASP A 196 -9.16 -7.42 -2.17
C ASP A 196 -8.19 -6.96 -3.27
N ALA A 197 -7.58 -7.91 -3.97
CA ALA A 197 -6.42 -7.70 -4.82
C ALA A 197 -6.69 -6.78 -6.01
N PHE A 198 -5.84 -5.76 -6.13
CA PHE A 198 -5.73 -4.91 -7.31
C PHE A 198 -4.37 -5.14 -7.98
N GLN A 199 -4.28 -4.80 -9.26
CA GLN A 199 -3.07 -4.96 -10.06
C GLN A 199 -2.78 -3.67 -10.81
N LEU A 200 -1.53 -3.23 -10.80
CA LEU A 200 -1.07 -2.06 -11.53
C LEU A 200 -0.51 -2.49 -12.87
N GLN A 201 -1.06 -1.96 -13.95
CA GLN A 201 -0.48 -2.07 -15.29
C GLN A 201 0.01 -0.69 -15.74
N ALA A 202 1.29 -0.60 -16.08
CA ALA A 202 1.88 0.62 -16.62
C ALA A 202 2.40 0.37 -18.03
N PHE A 203 1.94 1.19 -18.98
CA PHE A 203 2.30 1.11 -20.39
C PHE A 203 3.19 2.27 -20.77
N GLU A 204 4.44 1.97 -21.10
CA GLU A 204 5.45 2.95 -21.51
C GLU A 204 5.58 2.98 -23.04
N ASN A 205 5.85 4.16 -23.59
CA ASN A 205 6.18 4.33 -25.02
C ASN A 205 5.14 3.77 -25.99
N GLY A 206 3.86 3.72 -25.59
CA GLY A 206 2.76 3.18 -26.40
C GLY A 206 2.71 1.65 -26.45
N ALA A 207 3.34 0.97 -25.48
CA ALA A 207 3.24 -0.48 -25.33
C ALA A 207 1.79 -0.93 -25.08
N ASP A 208 1.51 -2.17 -25.48
CA ASP A 208 0.28 -2.89 -25.15
C ASP A 208 0.62 -4.08 -24.23
N TYR A 209 -0.37 -4.82 -23.77
CA TYR A 209 -0.18 -5.97 -22.87
C TYR A 209 0.87 -6.95 -23.42
N GLY A 210 1.83 -7.26 -22.55
CA GLY A 210 2.92 -8.19 -22.83
C GLY A 210 3.98 -7.68 -23.81
N GLN A 211 3.87 -6.45 -24.30
CA GLN A 211 4.90 -5.84 -25.16
C GLN A 211 6.05 -5.26 -24.34
N PRO A 212 7.23 -5.06 -24.96
CA PRO A 212 8.31 -4.29 -24.33
C PRO A 212 7.83 -2.89 -23.93
N GLY A 213 7.87 -2.59 -22.64
CA GLY A 213 7.31 -1.36 -22.06
C GLY A 213 6.02 -1.56 -21.25
N HIS A 214 5.46 -2.76 -21.21
CA HIS A 214 4.41 -3.13 -20.25
C HIS A 214 5.04 -3.58 -18.91
N VAL A 215 4.88 -2.74 -17.88
CA VAL A 215 5.36 -3.00 -16.52
C VAL A 215 4.19 -3.45 -15.65
N SER A 216 4.34 -4.60 -15.01
CA SER A 216 3.29 -5.25 -14.21
C SER A 216 3.91 -6.19 -13.17
N ALA A 217 3.11 -6.78 -12.27
CA ALA A 217 3.59 -7.80 -11.34
C ALA A 217 4.26 -9.00 -12.05
N ASN A 218 3.81 -9.33 -13.26
CA ASN A 218 4.40 -10.41 -14.07
C ASN A 218 5.70 -9.99 -14.79
N ALA A 219 5.92 -8.69 -14.95
CA ALA A 219 7.10 -8.11 -15.59
C ALA A 219 7.47 -6.80 -14.87
N PRO A 220 7.99 -6.86 -13.63
CA PRO A 220 8.14 -5.66 -12.80
C PRO A 220 9.28 -4.75 -13.25
N HIS A 221 10.12 -5.23 -14.17
CA HIS A 221 11.40 -4.62 -14.51
C HIS A 221 12.36 -4.51 -13.31
N THR A 222 13.65 -4.42 -13.57
CA THR A 222 14.64 -4.20 -12.51
C THR A 222 15.56 -3.07 -12.95
N PRO A 223 15.59 -1.96 -12.21
CA PRO A 223 16.44 -0.84 -12.57
C PRO A 223 17.90 -1.21 -12.35
N VAL A 224 18.79 -0.69 -13.20
CA VAL A 224 20.23 -0.94 -13.07
C VAL A 224 20.79 -0.06 -11.93
N PRO A 225 21.49 -0.64 -10.93
CA PRO A 225 22.12 0.14 -9.87
C PRO A 225 23.12 1.17 -10.43
N GLY A 226 23.18 2.34 -9.80
CA GLY A 226 24.06 3.45 -10.16
C GLY A 226 23.79 4.10 -11.53
N LYS A 227 22.71 3.74 -12.23
CA LYS A 227 22.30 4.37 -13.49
C LYS A 227 20.98 5.10 -13.34
N PRO A 228 20.76 6.22 -14.04
CA PRO A 228 19.43 6.84 -14.10
C PRO A 228 18.38 5.88 -14.68
N LEU A 229 17.13 6.03 -14.23
CA LEU A 229 15.99 5.31 -14.80
C LEU A 229 15.78 5.71 -16.27
N THR A 230 15.79 4.71 -17.15
CA THR A 230 15.42 4.88 -18.57
C THR A 230 13.96 4.53 -18.83
N GLY A 231 13.33 3.84 -17.89
CA GLY A 231 11.91 3.46 -17.86
C GLY A 231 11.51 3.24 -16.40
N GLY A 232 10.26 2.87 -16.18
CA GLY A 232 9.72 2.57 -14.87
C GLY A 232 9.93 1.12 -14.45
N PHE A 233 9.68 0.88 -13.17
CA PHE A 233 9.69 -0.44 -12.56
C PHE A 233 8.62 -0.52 -11.47
N LEU A 234 8.18 -1.73 -11.16
CA LEU A 234 7.18 -2.03 -10.16
C LEU A 234 7.83 -2.66 -8.93
N SER A 235 7.47 -2.17 -7.75
CA SER A 235 7.80 -2.80 -6.47
C SER A 235 6.56 -3.49 -5.92
N LEU A 236 6.64 -4.78 -5.65
CA LEU A 236 5.61 -5.55 -4.97
C LEU A 236 5.92 -5.55 -3.47
N LEU A 237 4.98 -5.09 -2.65
CA LEU A 237 5.17 -4.89 -1.23
C LEU A 237 4.11 -5.61 -0.43
N GLY A 238 4.47 -5.98 0.80
CA GLY A 238 3.62 -6.75 1.69
C GLY A 238 4.06 -8.21 1.81
N ASP A 239 3.65 -8.84 2.90
CA ASP A 239 3.80 -10.28 3.14
C ASP A 239 2.38 -10.86 3.22
N ASP A 240 2.03 -11.76 2.30
CA ASP A 240 0.73 -12.41 2.20
C ASP A 240 0.57 -13.60 3.16
N SER A 241 1.63 -13.97 3.89
CA SER A 241 1.61 -15.08 4.84
C SER A 241 1.12 -14.68 6.24
N VAL A 242 0.76 -13.42 6.45
CA VAL A 242 0.23 -12.91 7.72
C VAL A 242 -1.26 -12.60 7.60
N ASP A 243 -1.97 -12.71 8.73
CA ASP A 243 -3.39 -12.34 8.79
C ASP A 243 -3.61 -10.87 8.42
N LEU A 244 -4.67 -10.60 7.66
CA LEU A 244 -5.03 -9.25 7.21
C LEU A 244 -3.83 -8.56 6.56
N ALA A 245 -3.20 -9.24 5.59
CA ALA A 245 -2.04 -8.73 4.88
C ALA A 245 -2.37 -7.37 4.24
N MET A 246 -1.50 -6.38 4.40
CA MET A 246 -1.59 -5.11 3.70
C MET A 246 -0.57 -5.15 2.58
N LEU A 247 -1.06 -5.19 1.35
CA LEU A 247 -0.27 -5.40 0.14
C LEU A 247 -0.30 -4.12 -0.70
N ALA A 248 0.77 -3.88 -1.45
CA ALA A 248 0.81 -2.74 -2.37
C ALA A 248 1.68 -3.02 -3.59
N GLU A 249 1.29 -2.46 -4.73
CA GLU A 249 2.14 -2.36 -5.91
C GLU A 249 2.49 -0.89 -6.13
N VAL A 250 3.79 -0.59 -6.23
CA VAL A 250 4.29 0.78 -6.41
C VAL A 250 5.07 0.87 -7.71
N TYR A 251 4.51 1.58 -8.68
CA TYR A 251 5.18 1.86 -9.93
C TYR A 251 5.98 3.16 -9.81
N THR A 252 7.31 3.07 -10.00
CA THR A 252 8.25 4.19 -9.95
C THR A 252 8.77 4.49 -11.34
N PHE A 253 8.72 5.75 -11.75
CA PHE A 253 9.17 6.20 -13.06
C PHE A 253 9.80 7.61 -13.01
N PRO A 254 10.61 7.99 -14.01
CA PRO A 254 11.18 9.34 -14.10
C PRO A 254 10.12 10.44 -14.09
N ALA A 255 10.42 11.60 -13.49
CA ALA A 255 9.45 12.70 -13.42
C ALA A 255 8.94 13.21 -14.79
N ASN A 256 9.77 13.11 -15.83
CA ASN A 256 9.44 13.47 -17.21
C ASN A 256 8.76 12.33 -18.01
N GLY A 257 8.59 11.14 -17.42
CA GLY A 257 7.87 10.04 -18.03
C GLY A 257 6.36 10.32 -18.12
N MET A 258 5.73 9.80 -19.16
CA MET A 258 4.28 9.83 -19.36
C MET A 258 3.73 8.43 -19.67
N PRO A 259 3.83 7.47 -18.72
CA PRO A 259 3.22 6.17 -18.87
C PRO A 259 1.68 6.28 -18.79
N ASP A 260 0.98 5.41 -19.50
CA ASP A 260 -0.45 5.17 -19.25
C ASP A 260 -0.55 4.15 -18.11
N VAL A 261 -1.19 4.54 -17.01
CA VAL A 261 -1.28 3.71 -15.80
C VAL A 261 -2.74 3.39 -15.55
N VAL A 262 -3.03 2.10 -15.45
CA VAL A 262 -4.35 1.57 -15.13
C VAL A 262 -4.26 0.65 -13.93
N VAL A 263 -5.34 0.60 -13.15
CA VAL A 263 -5.51 -0.37 -12.10
C VAL A 263 -6.53 -1.40 -12.56
N GLU A 264 -6.27 -2.66 -12.28
CA GLU A 264 -7.13 -3.76 -12.64
C GLU A 264 -7.56 -4.54 -11.40
N ALA A 265 -8.73 -5.17 -11.49
CA ALA A 265 -9.19 -6.14 -10.50
C ALA A 265 -9.74 -7.37 -11.23
N ALA A 266 -9.20 -8.54 -10.91
CA ALA A 266 -9.65 -9.80 -11.48
C ALA A 266 -10.85 -10.35 -10.70
N VAL A 267 -11.86 -10.87 -11.41
CA VAL A 267 -12.99 -11.57 -10.81
C VAL A 267 -12.58 -13.00 -10.50
N THR A 268 -12.41 -13.31 -9.22
CA THR A 268 -11.99 -14.61 -8.69
C THR A 268 -13.01 -15.15 -7.69
N ASP A 269 -12.80 -16.36 -7.17
CA ASP A 269 -13.59 -16.90 -6.06
C ASP A 269 -13.54 -16.00 -4.81
N ALA A 270 -12.44 -15.27 -4.59
CA ALA A 270 -12.24 -14.44 -3.41
C ALA A 270 -12.78 -13.02 -3.56
N THR A 271 -12.97 -12.55 -4.81
CA THR A 271 -13.33 -11.15 -5.13
C THR A 271 -14.72 -10.98 -5.72
N CYS A 272 -15.37 -12.03 -6.24
CA CYS A 272 -16.68 -11.90 -6.91
C CYS A 272 -17.85 -11.60 -5.96
N GLY A 273 -18.85 -10.86 -6.46
CA GLY A 273 -20.13 -10.60 -5.78
C GLY A 273 -20.02 -9.74 -4.52
N ARG A 274 -18.92 -9.01 -4.36
CA ARG A 274 -18.63 -8.18 -3.19
C ARG A 274 -17.97 -6.86 -3.58
N GLU A 275 -17.81 -5.98 -2.61
CA GLU A 275 -17.04 -4.75 -2.75
C GLU A 275 -15.58 -5.02 -2.38
N LEU A 276 -14.64 -4.51 -3.18
CA LEU A 276 -13.22 -4.47 -2.87
C LEU A 276 -12.83 -3.09 -2.39
N LEU A 277 -11.96 -3.07 -1.38
CA LEU A 277 -11.44 -1.86 -0.79
C LEU A 277 -9.93 -1.76 -1.02
N GLY A 278 -9.51 -0.59 -1.47
CA GLY A 278 -8.12 -0.24 -1.63
C GLY A 278 -7.90 1.25 -1.44
N GLU A 279 -6.66 1.66 -1.66
CA GLU A 279 -6.26 3.06 -1.66
C GLU A 279 -5.22 3.26 -2.75
N THR A 280 -5.31 4.38 -3.44
CA THR A 280 -4.27 4.82 -4.37
C THR A 280 -3.39 5.85 -3.69
N VAL A 281 -2.08 5.81 -3.94
CA VAL A 281 -1.14 6.79 -3.42
C VAL A 281 -0.29 7.32 -4.58
N ALA A 282 -0.38 8.61 -4.85
CA ALA A 282 0.43 9.28 -5.86
C ALA A 282 1.52 10.10 -5.19
N SER A 283 2.76 9.98 -5.65
CA SER A 283 3.87 10.82 -5.21
C SER A 283 4.46 11.61 -6.38
N PHE A 284 4.48 12.94 -6.26
CA PHE A 284 5.04 13.86 -7.23
C PHE A 284 5.70 15.04 -6.53
N GLY A 285 6.87 15.46 -7.02
CA GLY A 285 7.59 16.61 -6.45
C GLY A 285 8.00 16.42 -5.00
N GLY A 286 8.11 15.16 -4.54
CA GLY A 286 8.48 14.84 -3.17
C GLY A 286 7.33 14.87 -2.16
N GLN A 287 6.08 14.98 -2.64
CA GLN A 287 4.87 14.96 -1.81
C GLN A 287 3.97 13.80 -2.23
N SER A 288 3.28 13.20 -1.27
CA SER A 288 2.33 12.12 -1.49
C SER A 288 0.90 12.56 -1.22
N ASP A 289 -0.02 12.13 -2.07
CA ASP A 289 -1.46 12.29 -1.88
C ASP A 289 -2.12 10.91 -1.98
N SER A 290 -3.10 10.64 -1.12
CA SER A 290 -3.78 9.36 -1.08
C SER A 290 -5.28 9.52 -1.27
N SER A 291 -5.91 8.52 -1.89
CA SER A 291 -7.32 8.53 -2.25
C SER A 291 -7.91 7.14 -2.11
N GLU A 292 -9.06 7.05 -1.43
CA GLU A 292 -9.81 5.81 -1.28
C GLU A 292 -10.22 5.25 -2.66
N LEU A 293 -10.12 3.93 -2.78
CA LEU A 293 -10.54 3.19 -3.95
C LEU A 293 -11.56 2.13 -3.53
N THR A 294 -12.76 2.24 -4.08
CA THR A 294 -13.84 1.28 -3.84
C THR A 294 -14.32 0.73 -5.18
N LEU A 295 -14.45 -0.58 -5.27
CA LEU A 295 -14.89 -1.25 -6.50
C LEU A 295 -15.93 -2.32 -6.21
N ALA A 296 -17.13 -2.13 -6.78
CA ALA A 296 -18.17 -3.16 -6.77
C ALA A 296 -17.84 -4.25 -7.80
N MET A 297 -17.60 -5.47 -7.35
CA MET A 297 -17.26 -6.58 -8.22
C MET A 297 -18.52 -7.25 -8.80
N PRO A 298 -18.48 -7.68 -10.07
CA PRO A 298 -19.53 -8.49 -10.66
C PRO A 298 -19.75 -9.80 -9.92
N ASP A 299 -20.91 -10.41 -10.18
CA ASP A 299 -21.24 -11.73 -9.66
C ASP A 299 -20.23 -12.82 -10.08
N CYS A 300 -20.20 -13.89 -9.31
CA CYS A 300 -19.33 -15.05 -9.51
C CYS A 300 -19.54 -15.83 -10.82
N ALA A 301 -20.51 -15.43 -11.65
CA ALA A 301 -20.67 -15.92 -13.02
C ALA A 301 -19.60 -15.33 -13.98
N ALA A 302 -19.02 -14.18 -13.67
CA ALA A 302 -18.03 -13.48 -14.47
C ALA A 302 -16.57 -13.83 -14.08
N LYS A 303 -16.33 -14.98 -13.46
CA LYS A 303 -14.98 -15.40 -13.04
C LYS A 303 -14.04 -15.47 -14.26
N GLY A 304 -12.85 -14.90 -14.10
CA GLY A 304 -11.87 -14.75 -15.17
C GLY A 304 -11.96 -13.41 -15.90
N ASP A 305 -13.03 -12.63 -15.71
CA ASP A 305 -13.10 -11.27 -16.22
C ASP A 305 -12.18 -10.34 -15.42
N ILE A 306 -11.78 -9.23 -16.06
CA ILE A 306 -10.93 -8.19 -15.48
C ILE A 306 -11.64 -6.85 -15.62
N LEU A 307 -11.79 -6.15 -14.49
CA LEU A 307 -12.27 -4.78 -14.46
C LEU A 307 -11.06 -3.86 -14.60
N VAL A 308 -11.10 -2.95 -15.58
CA VAL A 308 -10.04 -1.97 -15.82
C VAL A 308 -10.50 -0.59 -15.38
N LEU A 309 -9.79 -0.03 -14.41
CA LEU A 309 -10.03 1.29 -13.84
C LEU A 309 -9.06 2.29 -14.46
N LYS A 310 -9.62 3.22 -15.23
CA LYS A 310 -8.87 4.28 -15.91
C LYS A 310 -9.03 5.61 -15.17
N ASN A 311 -8.03 6.47 -15.30
CA ASN A 311 -8.01 7.85 -14.76
C ASN A 311 -7.92 7.94 -13.23
N LEU A 312 -7.33 6.95 -12.55
CA LEU A 312 -7.08 7.01 -11.11
C LEU A 312 -5.87 7.88 -10.75
N VAL A 313 -4.97 8.12 -11.70
CA VAL A 313 -3.88 9.08 -11.54
C VAL A 313 -4.45 10.49 -11.69
N SER A 314 -4.96 11.06 -10.60
CA SER A 314 -5.43 12.45 -10.56
C SER A 314 -4.23 13.40 -10.69
N GLY A 315 -3.92 13.80 -11.93
CA GLY A 315 -2.84 14.73 -12.24
C GLY A 315 -3.11 15.73 -13.36
N THR A 316 -4.31 15.75 -13.97
CA THR A 316 -4.62 16.61 -15.13
C THR A 316 -5.84 17.51 -14.96
N LYS A 317 -6.25 17.78 -13.72
CA LYS A 317 -7.16 18.88 -13.37
C LYS A 317 -6.70 19.62 -12.12
N LEU A 318 -5.45 20.08 -12.14
CA LEU A 318 -5.07 21.23 -11.30
C LEU A 318 -5.81 22.45 -11.88
N ALA A 319 -6.85 22.87 -11.17
CA ALA A 319 -7.52 24.13 -11.42
C ALA A 319 -6.48 25.26 -11.46
N THR A 320 -6.41 25.94 -12.58
CA THR A 320 -5.68 27.19 -12.73
C THR A 320 -6.31 28.18 -11.75
N ARG A 321 -5.50 28.74 -10.86
CA ARG A 321 -5.86 29.91 -10.07
C ARG A 321 -4.90 31.04 -10.40
#